data_AF-A0A3B4U7F3-F1
#
_entry.id   AF-A0A3B4U7F3-F1
#
_cell.length_a   1.000
_cell.length_b   1.000
_cell.length_c   1.000
_cell.angle_alpha   90.00
_cell.angle_beta   90.00
_cell.angle_gamma   90.00
#
_symmetry.space_group_name_H-M   'P 1'
#
loop_
_entity.id
_entity.type
_entity.pdbx_description
1 polymer ?
#
loop_
_entity_poly.entity_id
_entity_poly.type
_entity_poly.pdbx_seq_one_letter_code
_entity_poly.pdbx_strand_id
1 'polypeptide(L)'
;MIVKGICTHEIPHTYSPETTEEREHTRSQSASTMDRQQQQHAKVERFLKLGYSHSDILRVLDSLRHDAQTNDILEELIKTCHTQKWDKSVPNSPKLVPRGCSPSPSQPRPGPDREPTAGFRPVVIDGSNVAMSHGDKKVFSCQGLQLAVNWFWDKGLRDITVFVPLWRKEQPRPDAPMTDQHILHQLERRKILVYTPSRCVNGKRVVCYDDRYIVKLACDSDGIIVSNDNYRDLQTENPQWKKFIEDRLLMYSFANDK
;
A
#
# COMPACT_ATOMS: atom_id res chain seq x y z
N MET A 1 -29.17 -81.54 58.58
CA MET A 1 -27.70 -81.59 58.70
C MET A 1 -27.11 -81.67 57.30
N ILE A 2 -26.50 -80.61 56.77
CA ILE A 2 -25.28 -80.70 55.94
C ILE A 2 -24.53 -79.38 56.18
N VAL A 3 -23.29 -79.48 56.65
CA VAL A 3 -22.39 -78.39 57.05
C VAL A 3 -21.05 -78.64 56.35
N LYS A 4 -20.44 -77.55 55.84
CA LYS A 4 -19.01 -77.21 55.56
C LYS A 4 -18.06 -78.36 55.17
N GLY A 5 -17.15 -78.23 54.22
CA GLY A 5 -16.48 -77.07 53.61
C GLY A 5 -15.06 -77.51 53.25
N ILE A 6 -14.45 -76.96 52.19
CA ILE A 6 -13.02 -77.10 51.93
C ILE A 6 -12.53 -75.80 51.25
N CYS A 7 -11.39 -75.32 51.71
CA CYS A 7 -10.68 -74.11 51.30
C CYS A 7 -9.60 -74.45 50.27
N THR A 8 -9.42 -73.63 49.22
CA THR A 8 -8.18 -73.58 48.41
C THR A 8 -7.89 -72.15 47.95
N HIS A 9 -6.58 -71.83 47.90
CA HIS A 9 -5.94 -70.52 47.81
C HIS A 9 -6.29 -69.61 46.62
N GLU A 10 -6.34 -68.30 46.90
CA GLU A 10 -6.23 -67.20 45.92
C GLU A 10 -4.77 -66.71 45.81
N ILE A 11 -4.31 -66.48 44.57
CA ILE A 11 -3.14 -65.66 44.21
C ILE A 11 -3.70 -64.38 43.57
N PRO A 12 -3.36 -63.16 44.02
CA PRO A 12 -3.85 -61.95 43.38
C PRO A 12 -2.93 -61.55 42.23
N HIS A 13 -3.44 -61.60 40.99
CA HIS A 13 -2.93 -60.81 39.89
C HIS A 13 -3.44 -59.38 40.04
N THR A 14 -2.55 -58.45 40.41
CA THR A 14 -2.82 -57.01 40.36
C THR A 14 -2.84 -56.54 38.91
N TYR A 15 -4.04 -56.35 38.37
CA TYR A 15 -4.27 -55.56 37.16
C TYR A 15 -4.64 -54.14 37.63
N SER A 16 -3.71 -53.19 37.53
CA SER A 16 -4.01 -51.78 37.77
C SER A 16 -4.83 -51.23 36.60
N PRO A 17 -6.03 -50.68 36.83
CA PRO A 17 -6.74 -49.94 35.79
C PRO A 17 -6.11 -48.54 35.68
N GLU A 18 -5.61 -48.17 34.49
CA GLU A 18 -5.38 -46.76 34.15
C GLU A 18 -6.68 -45.98 34.40
N THR A 19 -6.58 -44.92 35.20
CA THR A 19 -7.73 -44.16 35.67
C THR A 19 -8.31 -43.30 34.54
N THR A 20 -9.63 -43.14 34.55
CA THR A 20 -10.42 -42.37 33.57
C THR A 20 -9.92 -40.92 33.40
N GLU A 21 -9.26 -40.37 34.42
CA GLU A 21 -8.67 -39.02 34.41
C GLU A 21 -7.46 -38.89 33.45
N GLU A 22 -6.63 -39.92 33.30
CA GLU A 22 -5.48 -39.87 32.36
C GLU A 22 -5.95 -39.84 30.89
N ARG A 23 -7.07 -40.51 30.58
CA ARG A 23 -7.67 -40.51 29.23
C ARG A 23 -8.33 -39.18 28.86
N GLU A 24 -8.94 -38.48 29.81
CA GLU A 24 -9.52 -37.16 29.57
C GLU A 24 -8.45 -36.07 29.45
N HIS A 25 -7.36 -36.20 30.21
CA HIS A 25 -6.24 -35.26 30.14
C HIS A 25 -5.47 -35.37 28.82
N THR A 26 -5.19 -36.59 28.35
CA THR A 26 -4.55 -36.82 27.04
C THR A 26 -5.42 -36.37 25.86
N ARG A 27 -6.74 -36.59 25.90
CA ARG A 27 -7.67 -36.18 24.83
C ARG A 27 -7.82 -34.66 24.72
N SER A 28 -7.82 -33.97 25.86
CA SER A 28 -7.88 -32.50 25.92
C SER A 28 -6.58 -31.85 25.43
N GLN A 29 -5.43 -32.44 25.76
CA GLN A 29 -4.13 -32.00 25.26
C GLN A 29 -3.96 -32.27 23.75
N SER A 30 -4.48 -33.38 23.22
CA SER A 30 -4.42 -33.66 21.76
C SER A 30 -5.30 -32.73 20.93
N ALA A 31 -6.47 -32.33 21.45
CA ALA A 31 -7.38 -31.42 20.74
C ALA A 31 -6.81 -29.99 20.66
N SER A 32 -6.21 -29.50 21.75
CA SER A 32 -5.58 -28.17 21.79
C SER A 32 -4.31 -28.07 20.92
N THR A 33 -3.59 -29.17 20.71
CA THR A 33 -2.42 -29.20 19.80
C THR A 33 -2.84 -29.18 18.33
N MET A 34 -3.90 -29.89 17.95
CA MET A 34 -4.42 -29.87 16.57
C MET A 34 -4.94 -28.48 16.17
N ASP A 35 -5.69 -27.81 17.05
CA ASP A 35 -6.21 -26.46 16.78
C ASP A 35 -5.07 -25.43 16.60
N ARG A 36 -4.01 -25.57 17.40
CA ARG A 36 -2.81 -24.71 17.32
C ARG A 36 -2.05 -24.90 16.01
N GLN A 37 -1.90 -26.15 15.55
CA GLN A 37 -1.25 -26.45 14.27
C GLN A 37 -2.06 -25.91 13.09
N GLN A 38 -3.39 -26.00 13.16
CA GLN A 38 -4.27 -25.47 12.11
C GLN A 38 -4.20 -23.93 12.05
N GLN A 39 -4.14 -23.27 13.20
CA GLN A 39 -3.99 -21.82 13.26
C GLN A 39 -2.63 -21.34 12.73
N GLN A 40 -1.54 -22.06 13.03
CA GLN A 40 -0.22 -21.78 12.47
C GLN A 40 -0.19 -21.98 10.94
N HIS A 41 -0.80 -23.07 10.45
CA HIS A 41 -0.90 -23.33 9.01
C HIS A 41 -1.69 -22.24 8.28
N ALA A 42 -2.79 -21.76 8.87
CA ALA A 42 -3.57 -20.65 8.32
C ALA A 42 -2.78 -19.33 8.29
N LYS A 43 -1.93 -19.07 9.29
CA LYS A 43 -1.01 -17.91 9.29
C LYS A 43 0.00 -18.02 8.14
N VAL A 44 0.64 -19.19 7.95
CA VAL A 44 1.62 -19.41 6.88
C VAL A 44 1.01 -19.18 5.50
N GLU A 45 -0.13 -19.81 5.21
CA GLU A 45 -0.86 -19.67 3.94
C GLU A 45 -1.20 -18.21 3.61
N ARG A 46 -1.61 -17.44 4.63
CA ARG A 46 -1.95 -16.03 4.46
C ARG A 46 -0.74 -15.20 4.00
N PHE A 47 0.43 -15.39 4.60
CA PHE A 47 1.61 -14.60 4.24
C PHE A 47 2.27 -15.07 2.92
N LEU A 48 2.15 -16.35 2.57
CA LEU A 48 2.52 -16.83 1.23
C LEU A 48 1.68 -16.15 0.13
N LYS A 49 0.37 -16.00 0.34
CA LYS A 49 -0.53 -15.26 -0.58
C LYS A 49 -0.20 -13.77 -0.68
N LEU A 50 0.49 -13.20 0.31
CA LEU A 50 0.97 -11.81 0.30
C LEU A 50 2.35 -11.67 -0.38
N GLY A 51 2.97 -12.77 -0.82
CA GLY A 51 4.24 -12.75 -1.56
C GLY A 51 5.49 -12.87 -0.71
N TYR A 52 5.38 -13.16 0.59
CA TYR A 52 6.54 -13.43 1.45
C TYR A 52 7.10 -14.84 1.23
N SER A 53 8.41 -15.01 1.38
CA SER A 53 9.07 -16.30 1.21
C SER A 53 8.70 -17.28 2.33
N HIS A 54 8.55 -18.57 2.00
CA HIS A 54 8.22 -19.60 3.00
C HIS A 54 9.26 -19.65 4.14
N SER A 55 10.55 -19.47 3.80
CA SER A 55 11.65 -19.44 4.77
C SER A 55 11.56 -18.26 5.75
N ASP A 56 11.16 -17.07 5.28
CA ASP A 56 11.05 -15.90 6.15
C ASP A 56 9.85 -16.01 7.08
N ILE A 57 8.73 -16.54 6.58
CA ILE A 57 7.52 -16.75 7.38
C ILE A 57 7.79 -17.73 8.52
N LEU A 58 8.43 -18.88 8.24
CA LEU A 58 8.75 -19.86 9.28
C LEU A 58 9.73 -19.29 10.31
N ARG A 59 10.75 -18.55 9.87
CA ARG A 59 11.71 -17.90 10.77
C ARG A 59 11.03 -16.91 11.72
N VAL A 60 10.12 -16.08 11.21
CA VAL A 60 9.39 -15.10 12.03
C VAL A 60 8.41 -15.79 12.99
N LEU A 61 7.75 -16.86 12.55
CA LEU A 61 6.86 -17.64 13.41
C LEU A 61 7.60 -18.39 14.52
N ASP A 62 8.86 -18.77 14.29
CA ASP A 62 9.73 -19.39 15.30
C ASP A 62 10.30 -18.35 16.29
N SER A 63 10.60 -17.13 15.81
CA SER A 63 11.12 -16.04 16.65
C SER A 63 10.04 -15.37 17.50
N LEU A 64 8.79 -15.40 17.06
CA LEU A 64 7.66 -14.81 17.76
C LEU A 64 7.01 -15.82 18.72
N ARG A 65 6.54 -15.32 19.87
CA ARG A 65 5.81 -16.15 20.85
C ARG A 65 4.50 -16.67 20.23
N HIS A 66 4.00 -17.78 20.79
CA HIS A 66 2.92 -18.59 20.20
C HIS A 66 1.57 -17.84 20.08
N ASP A 67 1.45 -16.66 20.68
CA ASP A 67 0.31 -15.74 20.69
C ASP A 67 0.42 -14.56 19.72
N ALA A 68 1.49 -14.49 18.92
CA ALA A 68 1.73 -13.35 18.02
C ALA A 68 0.56 -13.11 17.06
N GLN A 69 0.08 -11.86 17.04
CA GLN A 69 -0.99 -11.41 16.18
C GLN A 69 -0.48 -11.20 14.75
N THR A 70 -1.41 -11.09 13.80
CA THR A 70 -1.05 -10.88 12.39
C THR A 70 -0.17 -9.64 12.19
N ASN A 71 -0.43 -8.57 12.93
CA ASN A 71 0.31 -7.31 12.79
C ASN A 71 1.76 -7.47 13.25
N ASP A 72 1.99 -8.22 14.33
CA ASP A 72 3.34 -8.49 14.87
C ASP A 72 4.18 -9.29 13.85
N ILE A 73 3.57 -10.32 13.24
CA ILE A 73 4.21 -11.14 12.20
C ILE A 73 4.55 -10.28 10.98
N LEU A 74 3.62 -9.42 10.56
CA LEU A 74 3.83 -8.53 9.42
C LEU A 74 4.95 -7.51 9.68
N GLU A 75 4.98 -6.92 10.88
CA GLU A 75 6.00 -5.95 11.26
C GLU A 75 7.40 -6.56 11.25
N GLU A 76 7.56 -7.77 11.80
CA GLU A 76 8.84 -8.48 11.79
C GLU A 76 9.26 -8.92 10.37
N LEU A 77 8.33 -9.35 9.52
CA LEU A 77 8.62 -9.65 8.12
C LEU A 77 9.11 -8.40 7.36
N ILE A 78 8.53 -7.23 7.62
CA ILE A 78 8.96 -5.96 7.00
C ILE A 78 10.34 -5.53 7.51
N LYS A 79 10.61 -5.61 8.82
CA LYS A 79 11.94 -5.31 9.39
C LYS A 79 13.02 -6.19 8.77
N THR A 80 12.70 -7.47 8.57
CA THR A 80 13.61 -8.45 7.98
C THR A 80 13.96 -8.11 6.53
N CYS A 81 12.99 -7.62 5.73
CA CYS A 81 13.24 -7.12 4.38
C CYS A 81 14.15 -5.88 4.35
N HIS A 82 14.13 -5.03 5.37
CA HIS A 82 14.97 -3.83 5.43
C HIS A 82 16.41 -4.10 5.90
N THR A 83 16.65 -5.22 6.58
CA THR A 83 18.01 -5.63 7.00
C THR A 83 18.80 -6.39 5.95
N GLN A 84 18.14 -6.92 4.90
CA GLN A 84 18.84 -7.45 3.73
C GLN A 84 19.08 -6.31 2.73
N LYS A 85 20.33 -5.82 2.70
CA LYS A 85 20.86 -5.13 1.52
C LYS A 85 20.50 -5.97 0.29
N TRP A 86 19.93 -5.31 -0.70
CA TRP A 86 19.62 -5.83 -2.03
C TRP A 86 20.85 -6.54 -2.62
N ASP A 87 20.90 -7.86 -2.46
CA ASP A 87 21.71 -8.74 -3.28
C ASP A 87 20.76 -9.63 -4.09
N LYS A 88 20.96 -9.58 -5.40
CA LYS A 88 20.13 -10.23 -6.41
C LYS A 88 20.23 -11.74 -6.30
N SER A 89 19.10 -12.44 -6.24
CA SER A 89 18.96 -13.75 -6.90
C SER A 89 17.49 -14.19 -6.99
N VAL A 90 16.95 -14.13 -8.21
CA VAL A 90 15.69 -14.75 -8.64
C VAL A 90 15.98 -16.20 -9.04
N PRO A 91 15.17 -17.22 -8.70
CA PRO A 91 15.36 -18.57 -9.22
C PRO A 91 14.54 -18.85 -10.50
N ASN A 92 15.27 -19.31 -11.51
CA ASN A 92 14.91 -20.21 -12.62
C ASN A 92 13.96 -19.75 -13.74
N SER A 93 14.57 -19.46 -14.89
CA SER A 93 14.10 -19.85 -16.22
C SER A 93 15.31 -20.30 -17.07
N PRO A 94 15.13 -21.23 -18.04
CA PRO A 94 16.20 -22.11 -18.50
C PRO A 94 17.28 -21.42 -19.36
N LYS A 95 18.52 -21.85 -19.17
CA LYS A 95 19.74 -21.42 -19.86
C LYS A 95 19.74 -21.82 -21.34
N LEU A 96 20.00 -20.85 -22.21
CA LEU A 96 20.54 -21.08 -23.56
C LEU A 96 22.07 -20.87 -23.51
N VAL A 97 22.81 -21.77 -24.17
CA VAL A 97 24.29 -21.84 -24.16
C VAL A 97 24.93 -20.84 -25.13
N PRO A 98 26.16 -20.35 -24.88
CA PRO A 98 26.83 -19.37 -25.73
C PRO A 98 27.73 -20.04 -26.77
N ARG A 99 27.75 -19.51 -28.00
CA ARG A 99 28.71 -19.87 -29.05
C ARG A 99 29.26 -18.59 -29.71
N GLY A 100 30.57 -18.34 -29.51
CA GLY A 100 31.42 -17.58 -30.45
C GLY A 100 31.82 -16.14 -30.08
N CYS A 101 33.10 -15.94 -29.76
CA CYS A 101 33.87 -14.69 -29.90
C CYS A 101 33.92 -14.26 -31.40
N SER A 102 34.16 -13.03 -31.88
CA SER A 102 34.97 -11.84 -31.53
C SER A 102 34.54 -10.69 -32.49
N PRO A 103 35.23 -9.52 -32.61
CA PRO A 103 35.77 -8.58 -31.62
C PRO A 103 35.04 -7.20 -31.69
N SER A 104 35.19 -6.41 -30.64
CA SER A 104 34.80 -5.00 -30.54
C SER A 104 35.35 -4.12 -31.68
N PRO A 105 34.60 -3.08 -32.06
CA PRO A 105 35.13 -1.73 -31.88
C PRO A 105 34.14 -0.77 -31.21
N SER A 106 34.68 0.02 -30.27
CA SER A 106 34.20 1.33 -29.81
C SER A 106 32.79 1.43 -29.21
N GLN A 107 32.76 1.68 -27.91
CA GLN A 107 31.63 2.27 -27.18
C GLN A 107 31.03 3.46 -27.93
N PRO A 108 29.69 3.57 -28.05
CA PRO A 108 29.06 4.87 -28.01
C PRO A 108 29.07 5.32 -26.54
N ARG A 109 29.73 6.45 -26.31
CA ARG A 109 29.63 7.26 -25.10
C ARG A 109 28.16 7.48 -24.71
N PRO A 110 27.85 7.82 -23.44
CA PRO A 110 26.53 8.36 -23.11
C PRO A 110 26.27 9.53 -24.05
N GLY A 111 25.24 9.42 -24.89
CA GLY A 111 24.87 10.52 -25.77
C GLY A 111 24.53 11.72 -24.89
N PRO A 112 25.16 12.89 -25.08
CA PRO A 112 24.49 14.13 -24.77
C PRO A 112 23.33 14.29 -25.76
N ASP A 113 22.33 15.07 -25.36
CA ASP A 113 21.18 15.49 -26.17
C ASP A 113 20.02 14.49 -26.28
N ARG A 114 19.44 14.15 -25.12
CA ARG A 114 18.09 14.70 -24.95
C ARG A 114 18.30 16.14 -24.54
N GLU A 115 18.21 17.05 -25.51
CA GLU A 115 17.89 18.44 -25.21
C GLU A 115 16.81 18.41 -24.12
N PRO A 116 17.09 18.88 -22.88
CA PRO A 116 16.00 19.13 -21.97
C PRO A 116 15.07 20.04 -22.76
N THR A 117 13.79 19.73 -22.86
CA THR A 117 12.84 20.71 -23.39
C THR A 117 13.07 21.99 -22.59
N ALA A 118 13.79 22.94 -23.17
CA ALA A 118 14.28 24.07 -22.43
C ALA A 118 13.05 24.85 -21.97
N GLY A 119 12.89 24.96 -20.65
CA GLY A 119 12.27 26.16 -20.07
C GLY A 119 11.28 25.99 -18.93
N PHE A 120 10.63 24.83 -18.72
CA PHE A 120 9.51 24.75 -17.76
C PHE A 120 9.64 23.64 -16.73
N ARG A 121 9.34 23.99 -15.47
CA ARG A 121 9.21 23.04 -14.36
C ARG A 121 7.92 22.20 -14.52
N PRO A 122 7.92 20.93 -14.07
CA PRO A 122 6.69 20.15 -13.96
C PRO A 122 5.64 20.86 -13.10
N VAL A 123 4.36 20.72 -13.45
CA VAL A 123 3.25 21.36 -12.74
C VAL A 123 2.43 20.29 -12.01
N VAL A 124 2.32 20.42 -10.69
CA VAL A 124 1.44 19.56 -9.89
C VAL A 124 0.27 20.40 -9.38
N ILE A 125 -0.94 20.03 -9.76
CA ILE A 125 -2.17 20.76 -9.45
C ILE A 125 -2.94 20.04 -8.35
N ASP A 126 -3.31 20.78 -7.32
CA ASP A 126 -4.28 20.38 -6.32
C ASP A 126 -5.69 20.48 -6.91
N GLY A 127 -6.19 19.36 -7.44
CA GLY A 127 -7.46 19.33 -8.13
C GLY A 127 -8.65 19.61 -7.20
N SER A 128 -8.56 19.20 -5.93
CA SER A 128 -9.60 19.50 -4.94
C SER A 128 -9.71 21.00 -4.69
N ASN A 129 -8.58 21.68 -4.49
CA ASN A 129 -8.54 23.12 -4.26
C ASN A 129 -9.04 23.91 -5.48
N VAL A 130 -8.57 23.55 -6.69
CA VAL A 130 -8.97 24.21 -7.96
C VAL A 130 -10.46 24.06 -8.22
N ALA A 131 -10.98 22.83 -8.18
CA ALA A 131 -12.39 22.58 -8.50
C ALA A 131 -13.34 23.23 -7.47
N MET A 132 -12.98 23.23 -6.19
CA MET A 132 -13.78 23.87 -5.14
C MET A 132 -13.69 25.40 -5.21
N SER A 133 -12.54 25.96 -5.55
CA SER A 133 -12.40 27.41 -5.72
C SER A 133 -13.22 27.93 -6.90
N HIS A 134 -13.23 27.22 -8.03
CA HIS A 134 -14.04 27.60 -9.19
C HIS A 134 -15.54 27.51 -8.91
N GLY A 135 -15.97 26.47 -8.17
CA GLY A 135 -17.37 26.28 -7.79
C GLY A 135 -17.83 27.06 -6.56
N ASP A 136 -17.25 28.23 -6.28
CA ASP A 136 -17.60 29.12 -5.17
C ASP A 136 -17.64 28.41 -3.79
N LYS A 137 -16.72 27.45 -3.58
CA LYS A 137 -16.62 26.60 -2.39
C LYS A 137 -17.88 25.78 -2.07
N LYS A 138 -18.85 25.73 -2.98
CA LYS A 138 -20.16 25.05 -2.81
C LYS A 138 -20.25 23.77 -3.63
N VAL A 139 -19.69 23.79 -4.83
CA VAL A 139 -19.72 22.67 -5.76
C VAL A 139 -18.31 22.33 -6.22
N PHE A 140 -18.03 21.05 -6.45
CA PHE A 140 -16.80 20.67 -7.12
C PHE A 140 -16.98 20.85 -8.62
N SER A 141 -16.37 21.89 -9.17
CA SER A 141 -16.52 22.21 -10.59
C SER A 141 -15.35 21.62 -11.40
N CYS A 142 -15.62 20.55 -12.16
CA CYS A 142 -14.58 19.94 -12.98
C CYS A 142 -14.13 20.84 -14.15
N GLN A 143 -14.94 21.81 -14.56
CA GLN A 143 -14.56 22.84 -15.53
C GLN A 143 -13.35 23.65 -15.06
N GLY A 144 -13.28 23.97 -13.75
CA GLY A 144 -12.13 24.66 -13.17
C GLY A 144 -10.81 23.91 -13.39
N LEU A 145 -10.84 22.57 -13.36
CA LEU A 145 -9.67 21.74 -13.68
C LEU A 145 -9.27 21.86 -15.15
N GLN A 146 -10.26 21.80 -16.05
CA GLN A 146 -10.01 21.92 -17.48
C GLN A 146 -9.42 23.29 -17.84
N LEU A 147 -9.94 24.36 -17.23
CA LEU A 147 -9.43 25.73 -17.39
C LEU A 147 -7.98 25.85 -16.90
N ALA A 148 -7.69 25.37 -15.69
CA ALA A 148 -6.33 25.40 -15.14
C ALA A 148 -5.35 24.63 -16.03
N VAL A 149 -5.71 23.42 -16.47
CA VAL A 149 -4.85 22.62 -17.37
C VAL A 149 -4.65 23.32 -18.73
N ASN A 150 -5.71 23.88 -19.31
CA ASN A 150 -5.63 24.62 -20.58
C ASN A 150 -4.70 25.84 -20.46
N TRP A 151 -4.76 26.58 -19.35
CA TRP A 151 -3.90 27.75 -19.13
C TRP A 151 -2.41 27.40 -19.22
N PHE A 152 -1.99 26.26 -18.67
CA PHE A 152 -0.62 25.77 -18.79
C PHE A 152 -0.32 25.26 -20.21
N TRP A 153 -1.28 24.61 -20.88
CA TRP A 153 -1.11 24.19 -22.26
C TRP A 153 -0.90 25.34 -23.23
N ASP A 154 -1.64 26.44 -23.06
CA ASP A 154 -1.55 27.63 -23.91
C ASP A 154 -0.17 28.30 -23.79
N LYS A 155 0.55 28.03 -22.69
CA LYS A 155 1.94 28.48 -22.47
C LYS A 155 3.00 27.47 -22.92
N GLY A 156 2.58 26.34 -23.48
CA GLY A 156 3.49 25.30 -23.95
C GLY A 156 3.94 24.30 -22.88
N LEU A 157 3.49 24.42 -21.63
CA LEU A 157 3.77 23.41 -20.61
C LEU A 157 2.99 22.15 -20.92
N ARG A 158 3.62 20.98 -20.79
CA ARG A 158 3.00 19.67 -21.11
C ARG A 158 3.11 18.66 -19.97
N ASP A 159 4.12 18.81 -19.12
CA ASP A 159 4.29 18.01 -17.90
C ASP A 159 3.40 18.57 -16.78
N ILE A 160 2.17 18.07 -16.73
CA ILE A 160 1.12 18.51 -15.81
C ILE A 160 0.52 17.26 -15.16
N THR A 161 0.51 17.23 -13.84
CA THR A 161 -0.19 16.21 -13.04
C THR A 161 -1.25 16.86 -12.16
N VAL A 162 -2.49 16.39 -12.24
CA VAL A 162 -3.59 16.83 -11.38
C VAL A 162 -3.94 15.70 -10.41
N PHE A 163 -3.91 15.97 -9.10
CA PHE A 163 -4.39 15.00 -8.11
C PHE A 163 -5.84 15.26 -7.73
N VAL A 164 -6.65 14.18 -7.71
CA VAL A 164 -8.03 14.21 -7.24
C VAL A 164 -8.32 12.93 -6.43
N PRO A 165 -9.03 12.97 -5.31
CA PRO A 165 -9.43 11.76 -4.59
C PRO A 165 -10.26 10.79 -5.44
N LEU A 166 -9.94 9.49 -5.40
CA LEU A 166 -10.60 8.46 -6.23
C LEU A 166 -12.12 8.44 -6.08
N TRP A 167 -12.63 8.74 -4.89
CA TRP A 167 -14.07 8.78 -4.63
C TRP A 167 -14.83 9.80 -5.49
N ARG A 168 -14.16 10.82 -6.04
CA ARG A 168 -14.74 11.77 -7.00
C ARG A 168 -15.14 11.10 -8.32
N LYS A 169 -14.71 9.86 -8.56
CA LYS A 169 -15.14 9.03 -9.70
C LYS A 169 -16.48 8.34 -9.45
N GLU A 170 -16.91 8.24 -8.19
CA GLU A 170 -18.22 7.66 -7.83
C GLU A 170 -19.36 8.62 -8.21
N GLN A 171 -20.60 8.12 -8.24
CA GLN A 171 -21.77 8.96 -8.50
C GLN A 171 -21.84 10.12 -7.48
N PRO A 172 -22.05 11.37 -7.92
CA PRO A 172 -22.16 12.51 -7.02
C PRO A 172 -23.28 12.31 -6.01
N ARG A 173 -23.02 12.68 -4.75
CA ARG A 173 -24.01 12.64 -3.68
C ARG A 173 -24.59 14.04 -3.43
N PRO A 174 -25.80 14.16 -2.88
CA PRO A 174 -26.40 15.47 -2.58
C PRO A 174 -25.55 16.35 -1.64
N ASP A 175 -24.82 15.74 -0.71
CA ASP A 175 -23.92 16.40 0.25
C ASP A 175 -22.55 16.78 -0.34
N ALA A 176 -22.22 16.28 -1.53
CA ALA A 176 -20.99 16.57 -2.24
C ALA A 176 -21.29 16.80 -3.74
N PRO A 177 -21.99 17.89 -4.08
CA PRO A 177 -22.39 18.17 -5.46
C PRO A 177 -21.17 18.38 -6.35
N MET A 178 -21.30 18.00 -7.61
CA MET A 178 -20.24 18.09 -8.61
C MET A 178 -20.83 18.32 -10.00
N THR A 179 -20.17 19.17 -10.79
CA THR A 179 -20.53 19.42 -12.20
C THR A 179 -19.49 18.82 -13.13
N ASP A 180 -19.92 18.47 -14.34
CA ASP A 180 -19.03 18.10 -15.46
C ASP A 180 -18.07 16.94 -15.16
N GLN A 181 -18.51 15.96 -14.37
CA GLN A 181 -17.69 14.82 -13.90
C GLN A 181 -16.95 14.08 -15.03
N HIS A 182 -17.51 14.06 -16.25
CA HIS A 182 -16.91 13.47 -17.43
C HIS A 182 -15.49 14.01 -17.75
N ILE A 183 -15.18 15.25 -17.34
CA ILE A 183 -13.85 15.85 -17.50
C ILE A 183 -12.78 15.06 -16.74
N LEU A 184 -13.09 14.54 -15.55
CA LEU A 184 -12.14 13.73 -14.78
C LEU A 184 -11.70 12.50 -15.57
N HIS A 185 -12.65 11.86 -16.27
CA HIS A 185 -12.35 10.72 -17.14
C HIS A 185 -11.53 11.12 -18.37
N GLN A 186 -11.77 12.30 -18.96
CA GLN A 186 -10.99 12.81 -20.08
C GLN A 186 -9.54 13.09 -19.67
N LEU A 187 -9.33 13.76 -18.53
CA LEU A 187 -7.99 14.07 -18.00
C LEU A 187 -7.22 12.80 -17.59
N GLU A 188 -7.90 11.80 -16.99
CA GLU A 188 -7.31 10.51 -16.66
C GLU A 188 -6.84 9.75 -17.92
N ARG A 189 -7.69 9.68 -18.96
CA ARG A 189 -7.32 9.02 -20.24
C ARG A 189 -6.11 9.66 -20.89
N ARG A 190 -5.94 10.97 -20.74
CA ARG A 190 -4.81 11.75 -21.25
C ARG A 190 -3.57 11.67 -20.35
N LYS A 191 -3.61 10.91 -19.25
CA LYS A 191 -2.52 10.76 -18.27
C LYS A 191 -2.11 12.07 -17.58
N ILE A 192 -3.07 12.99 -17.42
CA ILE A 192 -2.88 14.26 -16.70
C ILE A 192 -3.41 14.13 -15.28
N LEU A 193 -4.60 13.54 -15.12
CA LEU A 193 -5.20 13.35 -13.80
C LEU A 193 -4.80 11.99 -13.22
N VAL A 194 -4.39 12.01 -11.96
CA VAL A 194 -4.08 10.83 -11.14
C VAL A 194 -5.01 10.82 -9.94
N TYR A 195 -5.67 9.68 -9.71
CA TYR A 195 -6.52 9.53 -8.54
C TYR A 195 -5.70 9.15 -7.30
N THR A 196 -5.86 9.88 -6.21
CA THR A 196 -5.29 9.47 -4.91
C THR A 196 -6.17 8.40 -4.28
N PRO A 197 -5.59 7.44 -3.53
CA PRO A 197 -6.35 6.33 -2.96
C PRO A 197 -7.47 6.80 -2.03
N SER A 198 -8.64 6.18 -2.17
CA SER A 198 -9.73 6.26 -1.20
C SER A 198 -10.47 4.93 -1.17
N ARG A 199 -11.05 4.57 -0.02
CA ARG A 199 -11.81 3.31 0.14
C ARG A 199 -13.01 3.49 1.04
N CYS A 200 -13.96 2.55 0.96
CA CYS A 200 -15.05 2.43 1.92
C CYS A 200 -14.76 1.28 2.89
N VAL A 201 -14.83 1.54 4.20
CA VAL A 201 -14.68 0.57 5.27
C VAL A 201 -15.93 0.64 6.14
N ASN A 202 -16.68 -0.46 6.26
CA ASN A 202 -17.94 -0.53 7.02
C ASN A 202 -18.95 0.57 6.63
N GLY A 203 -19.09 0.83 5.32
CA GLY A 203 -19.97 1.88 4.79
C GLY A 203 -19.47 3.31 5.02
N LYS A 204 -18.37 3.51 5.74
CA LYS A 204 -17.74 4.82 5.96
C LYS A 204 -16.58 5.03 4.98
N ARG A 205 -16.51 6.21 4.39
CA ARG A 205 -15.40 6.56 3.48
C ARG A 205 -14.15 6.90 4.29
N VAL A 206 -13.03 6.31 3.86
CA VAL A 206 -11.67 6.63 4.32
C VAL A 206 -10.94 7.24 3.13
N VAL A 207 -10.60 8.52 3.25
CA VAL A 207 -9.89 9.27 2.20
C VAL A 207 -8.46 9.47 2.68
N CYS A 208 -7.48 9.11 1.84
CA CYS A 208 -6.10 9.49 2.11
C CYS A 208 -5.95 11.00 1.88
N TYR A 209 -5.14 11.64 2.70
CA TYR A 209 -4.80 13.04 2.51
C TYR A 209 -4.02 13.21 1.20
N ASP A 210 -4.63 13.85 0.21
CA ASP A 210 -4.09 14.06 -1.13
C ASP A 210 -2.88 14.99 -1.13
N ASP A 211 -2.81 15.91 -0.17
CA ASP A 211 -1.74 16.92 -0.03
C ASP A 211 -0.34 16.29 0.03
N ARG A 212 -0.18 15.13 0.69
CA ARG A 212 1.13 14.44 0.72
C ARG A 212 1.56 13.95 -0.67
N TYR A 213 0.63 13.50 -1.50
CA TYR A 213 0.94 13.10 -2.88
C TYR A 213 1.33 14.30 -3.73
N ILE A 214 0.60 15.41 -3.56
CA ILE A 214 0.86 16.68 -4.26
C ILE A 214 2.25 17.22 -3.92
N VAL A 215 2.54 17.44 -2.63
CA VAL A 215 3.82 18.02 -2.18
C VAL A 215 4.98 17.09 -2.51
N LYS A 216 4.82 15.77 -2.31
CA LYS A 216 5.88 14.81 -2.60
C LYS A 216 6.22 14.77 -4.09
N LEU A 217 5.23 14.65 -4.98
CA LEU A 217 5.50 14.61 -6.41
C LEU A 217 6.16 15.89 -6.90
N ALA A 218 5.68 17.05 -6.46
CA ALA A 218 6.26 18.33 -6.83
C ALA A 218 7.71 18.45 -6.35
N CYS A 219 8.00 18.01 -5.12
CA CYS A 219 9.35 18.03 -4.56
C CYS A 219 10.29 17.06 -5.29
N ASP A 220 9.86 15.82 -5.51
CA ASP A 220 10.65 14.77 -6.17
C ASP A 220 10.97 15.11 -7.63
N SER A 221 10.15 15.93 -8.28
CA SER A 221 10.30 16.36 -9.68
C SER A 221 10.89 17.77 -9.85
N ASP A 222 11.23 18.47 -8.76
CA ASP A 222 11.60 19.91 -8.74
C ASP A 222 10.59 20.79 -9.50
N GLY A 223 9.31 20.45 -9.36
CA GLY A 223 8.17 21.11 -9.98
C GLY A 223 7.65 22.33 -9.21
N ILE A 224 6.44 22.77 -9.56
CA ILE A 224 5.64 23.75 -8.82
C ILE A 224 4.33 23.12 -8.33
N ILE A 225 3.74 23.68 -7.29
CA ILE A 225 2.41 23.31 -6.79
C ILE A 225 1.43 24.41 -7.15
N VAL A 226 0.28 24.06 -7.73
CA VAL A 226 -0.83 25.00 -7.98
C VAL A 226 -1.93 24.74 -6.96
N SER A 227 -2.01 25.61 -5.96
CA SER A 227 -3.03 25.56 -4.89
C SER A 227 -3.08 26.90 -4.14
N ASN A 228 -4.22 27.18 -3.51
CA ASN A 228 -4.34 28.23 -2.50
C ASN A 228 -4.22 27.69 -1.06
N ASP A 229 -4.08 26.37 -0.88
CA ASP A 229 -3.73 25.81 0.43
C ASP A 229 -2.25 26.04 0.74
N ASN A 230 -1.97 26.32 2.01
CA ASN A 230 -0.61 26.49 2.50
C ASN A 230 -0.02 25.18 3.04
N TYR A 231 -0.78 24.09 3.18
CA TYR A 231 -0.28 22.79 3.64
C TYR A 231 0.46 22.87 5.00
N ARG A 232 -0.07 23.66 5.95
CA ARG A 232 0.63 24.07 7.18
C ARG A 232 1.06 22.89 8.06
N ASP A 233 0.26 21.84 8.07
CA ASP A 233 0.56 20.60 8.77
C ASP A 233 1.77 19.88 8.15
N LEU A 234 1.84 19.79 6.81
CA LEU A 234 2.98 19.21 6.09
C LEU A 234 4.25 20.05 6.22
N GLN A 235 4.13 21.38 6.27
CA GLN A 235 5.26 22.26 6.59
C GLN A 235 5.82 22.00 7.99
N THR A 236 4.96 21.63 8.95
CA THR A 236 5.37 21.29 10.32
C THR A 236 5.99 19.90 10.40
N GLU A 237 5.52 18.96 9.59
CA GLU A 237 6.02 17.58 9.52
C GLU A 237 7.45 17.49 8.96
N ASN A 238 7.77 18.28 7.92
CA ASN A 238 9.05 18.18 7.22
C ASN A 238 9.62 19.57 6.85
N PRO A 239 10.76 19.99 7.42
CA PRO A 239 11.40 21.26 7.10
C PRO A 239 11.80 21.43 5.62
N GLN A 240 12.12 20.34 4.92
CA GLN A 240 12.40 20.38 3.48
C GLN A 240 11.13 20.71 2.69
N TRP A 241 9.98 20.12 3.08
CA TRP A 241 8.70 20.43 2.46
C TRP A 241 8.27 21.86 2.76
N LYS A 242 8.50 22.35 3.98
CA LYS A 242 8.28 23.76 4.31
C LYS A 242 8.97 24.69 3.32
N LYS A 243 10.30 24.56 3.19
CA LYS A 243 11.08 25.38 2.28
C LYS A 243 10.60 25.24 0.82
N PHE A 244 10.30 24.01 0.40
CA PHE A 244 9.80 23.76 -0.94
C PHE A 244 8.46 24.47 -1.20
N ILE A 245 7.49 24.35 -0.28
CA ILE A 245 6.18 25.00 -0.40
C ILE A 245 6.33 26.52 -0.43
N GLU A 246 7.15 27.09 0.45
CA GLU A 246 7.44 28.54 0.46
C GLU A 246 8.01 29.04 -0.89
N ASP A 247 8.86 28.24 -1.55
CA ASP A 247 9.55 28.62 -2.79
C ASP A 247 8.81 28.22 -4.09
N ARG A 248 7.80 27.32 -4.02
CA ARG A 248 7.21 26.63 -5.19
C ARG A 248 5.69 26.62 -5.25
N LEU A 249 4.99 27.21 -4.28
CA LEU A 249 3.53 27.35 -4.30
C LEU A 249 3.11 28.50 -5.23
N LEU A 250 2.34 28.18 -6.26
CA LEU A 250 1.69 29.11 -7.18
C LEU A 250 0.20 29.24 -6.81
N MET A 251 -0.14 30.36 -6.19
CA MET A 251 -1.52 30.72 -5.86
C MET A 251 -2.26 31.28 -7.07
N TYR A 252 -3.59 31.25 -7.02
CA TYR A 252 -4.45 31.71 -8.11
C TYR A 252 -5.78 32.28 -7.59
N SER A 253 -6.50 32.95 -8.47
CA SER A 253 -7.89 33.38 -8.24
C SER A 253 -8.70 33.12 -9.50
N PHE A 254 -9.97 32.73 -9.35
CA PHE A 254 -10.90 32.64 -10.46
C PHE A 254 -11.74 33.92 -10.56
N ALA A 255 -11.81 34.49 -11.76
CA ALA A 255 -12.73 35.57 -12.10
C ALA A 255 -13.73 35.04 -13.14
N ASN A 256 -14.74 34.30 -12.65
CA ASN A 256 -15.56 33.39 -13.46
C ASN A 256 -14.67 32.29 -14.08
N ASP A 257 -14.75 32.10 -15.40
CA ASP A 257 -13.99 31.07 -16.13
C ASP A 257 -12.56 31.51 -16.51
N LYS A 258 -11.93 32.42 -15.73
CA LYS A 258 -10.59 32.98 -15.99
C LYS A 258 -9.70 32.92 -14.77
#